data_AF-A0A535DIF3-F1
#
_entry.id   AF-A0A535DIF3-F1
#
_cell.length_a   1.000
_cell.length_b   1.000
_cell.length_c   1.000
_cell.angle_alpha   90.00
_cell.angle_beta   90.00
_cell.angle_gamma   90.00
#
_symmetry.space_group_name_H-M   'P 1'
#
loop_
_entity.id
_entity.type
_entity.pdbx_description
1 polymer ?
#
loop_
_entity_poly.entity_id
_entity_poly.type
_entity_poly.pdbx_seq_one_letter_code
_entity_poly.pdbx_strand_id
1 'polypeptide(L)'
;MMEAIWQADWRLVPAVLLVMLGLIQTLLGVRRQAIGMLLPVRDPAKALTWLRGFRQTIVGLALLGVGTAWLFGAAWLLAISLIIGGGELFESSLDIWGLTKAKDLRISITIRR
;
A
#
# COMPACT_ATOMS: atom_id res chain seq x y z
N MET A 1 12.45 -11.21 26.73
CA MET A 1 11.08 -10.75 26.40
C MET A 1 10.77 -10.92 24.90
N MET A 2 11.63 -10.47 23.98
CA MET A 2 11.46 -10.71 22.52
C MET A 2 11.33 -12.21 22.17
N GLU A 3 12.21 -13.07 22.68
CA GLU A 3 12.19 -14.54 22.46
C GLU A 3 10.81 -15.19 22.74
N ALA A 4 10.05 -14.68 23.71
CA ALA A 4 8.76 -15.26 24.09
C ALA A 4 7.67 -15.03 23.02
N ILE A 5 7.71 -13.91 22.31
CA ILE A 5 6.78 -13.61 21.20
C ILE A 5 7.20 -14.41 19.96
N TRP A 6 8.50 -14.59 19.78
CA TRP A 6 9.07 -15.31 18.65
C TRP A 6 8.90 -16.81 18.74
N GLN A 7 8.82 -17.42 19.93
CA GLN A 7 8.77 -18.88 20.09
C GLN A 7 7.38 -19.42 20.46
N ALA A 8 6.40 -18.55 20.75
CA ALA A 8 5.09 -19.01 21.21
C ALA A 8 4.28 -19.69 20.10
N ASP A 9 3.59 -20.79 20.42
CA ASP A 9 2.79 -21.56 19.45
C ASP A 9 1.69 -20.73 18.77
N TRP A 10 1.17 -19.71 19.47
CA TRP A 10 0.16 -18.81 18.92
C TRP A 10 0.70 -17.84 17.86
N ARG A 11 2.04 -17.69 17.70
CA ARG A 11 2.67 -16.77 16.74
C ARG A 11 2.26 -17.03 15.29
N LEU A 12 1.91 -18.28 14.98
CA LEU A 12 1.54 -18.69 13.62
C LEU A 12 0.26 -18.03 13.17
N VAL A 13 -0.72 -17.85 14.07
CA VAL A 13 -2.01 -17.26 13.74
C VAL A 13 -1.88 -15.81 13.23
N PRO A 14 -1.29 -14.84 13.97
CA PRO A 14 -1.14 -13.48 13.48
C PRO A 14 -0.21 -13.40 12.27
N ALA A 15 0.86 -14.22 12.22
CA ALA A 15 1.80 -14.19 11.11
C ALA A 15 1.16 -14.67 9.80
N VAL A 16 0.40 -15.78 9.83
CA VAL A 16 -0.35 -16.27 8.66
C VAL A 16 -1.44 -15.29 8.26
N LEU A 17 -2.16 -14.69 9.22
CA LEU A 17 -3.16 -13.66 8.91
C LEU A 17 -2.53 -12.47 8.19
N LEU A 18 -1.37 -11.99 8.65
CA LEU A 18 -0.64 -10.89 8.01
C LEU A 18 -0.19 -11.24 6.59
N VAL A 19 0.33 -12.46 6.38
CA VAL A 19 0.70 -12.94 5.04
C VAL A 19 -0.51 -13.00 4.12
N MET A 20 -1.62 -13.57 4.57
CA MET A 20 -2.83 -13.70 3.77
C MET A 20 -3.46 -12.35 3.44
N LEU A 21 -3.60 -11.47 4.43
CA LEU A 21 -4.10 -10.11 4.24
C LEU A 21 -3.18 -9.32 3.31
N GLY A 22 -1.86 -9.42 3.50
CA GLY A 22 -0.87 -8.80 2.65
C GLY A 22 -1.01 -9.24 1.19
N LEU A 23 -1.08 -10.55 0.96
CA LEU A 23 -1.25 -11.11 -0.38
C LEU A 23 -2.54 -10.63 -1.05
N ILE A 24 -3.67 -10.70 -0.34
CA ILE A 24 -4.97 -10.24 -0.85
C ILE A 24 -4.88 -8.76 -1.24
N GLN A 25 -4.30 -7.92 -0.38
CA GLN A 25 -4.19 -6.48 -0.65
C GLN A 25 -3.25 -6.18 -1.82
N THR A 26 -2.13 -6.90 -1.94
CA THR A 26 -1.22 -6.81 -3.08
C THR A 26 -1.96 -7.12 -4.38
N LEU A 27 -2.70 -8.22 -4.45
CA LEU A 27 -3.43 -8.62 -5.65
C LEU A 27 -4.53 -7.63 -6.02
N LEU A 28 -5.30 -7.15 -5.04
CA LEU A 28 -6.34 -6.14 -5.26
C LEU A 28 -5.74 -4.80 -5.70
N GLY A 29 -4.60 -4.42 -5.12
CA GLY A 29 -3.84 -3.23 -5.48
C GLY A 29 -3.33 -3.29 -6.92
N VAL A 30 -2.67 -4.39 -7.30
CA VAL A 30 -2.17 -4.64 -8.66
C VAL A 30 -3.32 -4.61 -9.67
N ARG A 31 -4.46 -5.25 -9.35
CA ARG A 31 -5.66 -5.19 -10.19
C ARG A 31 -6.13 -3.74 -10.40
N ARG A 32 -6.17 -2.93 -9.34
CA ARG A 32 -6.54 -1.51 -9.43
C ARG A 32 -5.53 -0.69 -10.24
N GLN A 33 -4.23 -0.97 -10.11
CA GLN A 33 -3.21 -0.35 -10.95
C GLN A 33 -3.42 -0.67 -12.42
N ALA A 34 -3.66 -1.95 -12.75
CA ALA A 34 -3.92 -2.38 -14.12
C ALA A 34 -5.14 -1.67 -14.72
N ILE A 35 -6.23 -1.57 -13.95
CA ILE A 35 -7.42 -0.79 -14.35
C ILE A 35 -7.04 0.68 -14.60
N GLY A 36 -6.24 1.29 -13.72
CA GLY A 36 -5.75 2.67 -13.90
C GLY A 36 -4.87 2.85 -15.14
N MET A 37 -4.00 1.88 -15.46
CA MET A 37 -3.14 1.93 -16.65
C MET A 37 -3.95 1.88 -17.95
N LEU A 38 -5.06 1.14 -17.97
CA LEU A 38 -5.96 0.99 -19.11
C LEU A 38 -6.79 2.25 -19.40
N LEU A 39 -6.89 3.20 -18.46
CA LEU A 39 -7.59 4.46 -18.70
C LEU A 39 -6.86 5.33 -19.76
N PRO A 40 -7.58 6.18 -20.53
CA PRO A 40 -6.95 7.12 -21.45
C PRO A 40 -5.98 8.08 -20.75
N VAL A 41 -4.89 8.49 -21.41
CA VAL A 41 -3.87 9.40 -20.83
C VAL A 41 -4.47 10.75 -20.40
N ARG A 42 -5.50 11.22 -21.12
CA ARG A 42 -6.20 12.48 -20.82
C ARG A 42 -7.25 12.36 -19.71
N ASP A 43 -7.51 11.16 -19.21
CA ASP A 43 -8.49 10.95 -18.16
C ASP A 43 -7.93 11.47 -16.82
N PRO A 44 -8.56 12.49 -16.20
CA PRO A 44 -8.10 13.02 -14.91
C PRO A 44 -8.17 11.98 -13.78
N ALA A 45 -8.92 10.89 -13.92
CA ALA A 45 -8.99 9.80 -12.95
C ALA A 45 -7.82 8.81 -13.06
N LYS A 46 -7.06 8.82 -14.18
CA LYS A 46 -5.99 7.85 -14.44
C LYS A 46 -4.91 7.84 -13.36
N ALA A 47 -4.28 9.00 -13.13
CA ALA A 47 -3.20 9.13 -12.15
C ALA A 47 -3.68 8.76 -10.73
N LEU A 48 -4.86 9.22 -10.34
CA LEU A 48 -5.42 8.96 -9.01
C LEU A 48 -5.78 7.49 -8.81
N THR A 49 -6.33 6.82 -9.83
CA THR A 49 -6.67 5.39 -9.77
C THR A 49 -5.42 4.54 -9.69
N TRP A 50 -4.40 4.89 -10.48
CA TRP A 50 -3.12 4.21 -10.45
C TRP A 50 -2.42 4.37 -9.09
N LEU A 51 -2.29 5.59 -8.56
CA LEU A 51 -1.66 5.85 -7.24
C LEU A 51 -2.38 5.18 -6.08
N ARG A 52 -3.71 5.11 -6.11
CA ARG A 52 -4.48 4.36 -5.10
C ARG A 52 -4.21 2.86 -5.17
N GLY A 53 -4.10 2.30 -6.37
CA GLY A 53 -3.69 0.91 -6.58
C GLY A 53 -2.26 0.67 -6.11
N PHE A 54 -1.34 1.58 -6.42
CA PHE A 54 0.06 1.56 -5.99
C PHE A 54 0.18 1.53 -4.47
N ARG A 55 -0.43 2.50 -3.79
CA ARG A 55 -0.48 2.55 -2.32
C ARG A 55 -0.99 1.26 -1.71
N GLN A 56 -2.11 0.72 -2.21
CA GLN A 56 -2.65 -0.53 -1.70
C GLN A 56 -1.70 -1.71 -1.92
N THR A 57 -0.99 -1.72 -3.05
CA THR A 57 0.00 -2.76 -3.38
C THR A 57 1.17 -2.73 -2.41
N ILE A 58 1.72 -1.54 -2.15
CA ILE A 58 2.83 -1.37 -1.19
C ILE A 58 2.41 -1.76 0.22
N VAL A 59 1.22 -1.32 0.67
CA VAL A 59 0.70 -1.73 1.99
C VAL A 59 0.54 -3.25 2.07
N GLY A 60 0.02 -3.89 1.01
CA GLY A 60 -0.08 -5.35 0.93
C GLY A 60 1.28 -6.04 1.02
N LEU A 61 2.28 -5.55 0.26
CA LEU A 61 3.64 -6.09 0.28
C LEU A 61 4.33 -5.89 1.63
N ALA A 62 4.11 -4.75 2.29
CA ALA A 62 4.61 -4.48 3.62
C ALA A 62 4.01 -5.44 4.65
N LEU A 63 2.68 -5.66 4.63
CA LEU A 63 2.02 -6.64 5.51
C LEU A 63 2.50 -8.07 5.25
N LEU A 64 2.66 -8.44 3.97
CA LEU A 64 3.18 -9.74 3.57
C LEU A 64 4.62 -9.93 4.07
N GLY A 65 5.47 -8.90 3.92
CA GLY A 65 6.84 -8.88 4.41
C GLY A 65 6.93 -8.94 5.93
N VAL A 66 6.09 -8.21 6.66
CA VAL A 66 5.99 -8.27 8.13
C VAL A 66 5.54 -9.66 8.60
N GLY A 67 4.50 -10.23 8.00
CA GLY A 67 4.04 -11.58 8.34
C GLY A 67 5.09 -12.64 8.05
N THR A 68 5.78 -12.55 6.92
CA THR A 68 6.89 -13.44 6.55
C THR A 68 8.07 -13.28 7.50
N ALA A 69 8.44 -12.04 7.83
CA ALA A 69 9.49 -11.76 8.81
C ALA A 69 9.14 -12.34 10.19
N TRP A 70 7.87 -12.29 10.59
CA TRP A 70 7.39 -12.91 11.82
C TRP A 70 7.52 -14.44 11.77
N LEU A 71 7.11 -15.08 10.68
CA LEU A 71 7.22 -16.54 10.54
C LEU A 71 8.67 -17.04 10.66
N PHE A 72 9.62 -16.31 10.06
CA PHE A 72 11.01 -16.75 9.96
C PHE A 72 11.97 -16.10 10.96
N GLY A 73 11.50 -15.25 11.88
CA GLY A 73 12.40 -14.55 12.81
C GLY A 73 13.33 -13.53 12.13
N ALA A 74 12.99 -13.06 10.93
CA ALA A 74 13.88 -12.28 10.08
C ALA A 74 13.78 -10.77 10.38
N ALA A 75 14.49 -10.30 11.40
CA ALA A 75 14.46 -8.89 11.82
C ALA A 75 14.82 -7.89 10.71
N TRP A 76 15.74 -8.25 9.81
CA TRP A 76 16.11 -7.41 8.66
C TRP A 76 14.94 -7.23 7.68
N LEU A 77 14.16 -8.29 7.43
CA LEU A 77 13.01 -8.25 6.54
C LEU A 77 11.89 -7.41 7.16
N LEU A 78 11.71 -7.51 8.48
CA LEU A 78 10.79 -6.67 9.23
C LEU A 78 11.17 -5.18 9.07
N ALA A 79 12.44 -4.84 9.27
CA ALA A 79 12.93 -3.47 9.14
C ALA A 79 12.71 -2.91 7.72
N ILE A 80 13.08 -3.66 6.67
CA ILE A 80 12.88 -3.25 5.28
C ILE A 80 11.39 -3.06 4.98
N SER A 81 10.54 -4.00 5.40
CA SER A 81 9.10 -3.94 5.15
C SER A 81 8.45 -2.71 5.79
N LEU A 82 8.89 -2.35 7.00
CA LEU A 82 8.39 -1.17 7.71
C LEU A 82 8.93 0.15 7.13
N ILE A 83 10.23 0.20 6.78
CA ILE A 83 10.85 1.41 6.21
C ILE A 83 10.24 1.72 4.84
N ILE A 84 10.23 0.74 3.94
CA ILE A 84 9.67 0.92 2.59
C ILE A 84 8.16 1.14 2.69
N GLY A 85 7.45 0.27 3.40
CA GLY A 85 6.00 0.38 3.55
C GLY A 85 5.56 1.71 4.16
N GLY A 86 6.28 2.20 5.18
CA GLY A 86 6.02 3.48 5.82
C GLY A 86 6.34 4.68 4.93
N GLY A 87 7.51 4.67 4.28
CA GLY A 87 7.94 5.75 3.37
C GLY A 87 6.98 5.91 2.20
N GLU A 88 6.70 4.83 1.49
CA GLU A 88 5.79 4.82 0.35
C GLU A 88 4.34 5.16 0.75
N LEU A 89 3.89 4.77 1.95
CA LEU A 89 2.58 5.15 2.46
C LEU A 89 2.49 6.67 2.71
N PHE A 90 3.58 7.28 3.18
CA PHE A 90 3.66 8.71 3.40
C PHE A 90 3.70 9.48 2.07
N GLU A 91 4.61 9.12 1.16
CA GLU A 91 4.74 9.75 -0.15
C GLU A 91 3.44 9.65 -0.96
N SER A 92 2.87 8.44 -1.07
CA SER A 92 1.61 8.25 -1.80
C SER A 92 0.42 8.98 -1.16
N SER A 93 0.45 9.26 0.15
CA SER A 93 -0.58 10.09 0.79
C SER A 93 -0.46 11.56 0.38
N LEU A 94 0.76 12.08 0.28
CA LEU A 94 1.02 13.44 -0.22
C LEU A 94 0.62 13.57 -1.69
N ASP A 95 0.98 12.61 -2.53
CA ASP A 95 0.63 12.61 -3.96
C ASP A 95 -0.88 12.58 -4.18
N ILE A 96 -1.57 11.68 -3.49
CA ILE A 96 -3.03 11.56 -3.58
C ILE A 96 -3.70 12.86 -3.11
N TRP A 97 -3.20 13.46 -2.02
CA TRP A 97 -3.72 14.73 -1.52
C TRP A 97 -3.52 15.86 -2.55
N GLY A 98 -2.31 15.99 -3.11
CA GLY A 98 -1.98 16.99 -4.13
C GLY A 98 -2.84 16.86 -5.38
N LEU A 99 -3.01 15.64 -5.89
CA LEU A 99 -3.85 15.37 -7.06
C LEU A 99 -5.34 15.64 -6.81
N THR A 100 -5.83 15.34 -5.61
CA THR A 100 -7.22 15.60 -5.25
C THR A 100 -7.48 17.11 -5.17
N LYS A 101 -6.58 17.88 -4.53
CA LYS A 101 -6.69 19.34 -4.45
C LYS A 101 -6.56 20.02 -5.81
N ALA A 102 -5.63 19.58 -6.65
CA ALA A 102 -5.46 20.12 -8.01
C ALA A 102 -6.73 19.94 -8.86
N LYS A 103 -7.43 18.80 -8.71
CA LYS A 103 -8.71 18.55 -9.38
C LYS A 103 -9.78 19.57 -8.95
N ASP A 104 -9.90 19.84 -7.65
CA ASP A 104 -10.89 20.78 -7.12
C ASP A 104 -10.63 22.22 -7.60
N LEU A 105 -9.36 22.64 -7.65
CA LEU A 105 -8.93 23.93 -8.19
C LEU A 105 -9.31 24.10 -9.67
N ARG A 106 -9.11 23.07 -10.51
CA ARG A 106 -9.45 23.12 -11.94
C ARG A 106 -10.95 23.24 -12.19
N ILE A 107 -11.78 22.59 -11.38
CA ILE A 107 -13.25 22.68 -11.47
C ILE A 107 -13.72 24.10 -11.13
N SER A 108 -13.19 24.69 -10.06
CA SER A 108 -13.52 26.07 -9.64
C SER A 108 -13.21 27.12 -10.72
N ILE A 109 -12.06 27.02 -11.40
CA ILE A 109 -11.69 27.94 -12.49
C ILE A 109 -12.62 27.78 -13.70
N THR A 110 -13.07 26.57 -13.99
CA THR A 110 -13.96 26.29 -15.14
C THR A 110 -15.37 26.85 -14.90
N ILE A 111 -15.86 26.85 -13.65
CA ILE A 111 -17.19 27.38 -13.29
C ILE A 111 -17.21 28.92 -13.25
N ARG A 112 -16.06 29.57 -13.02
CA ARG A 112 -15.93 31.03 -12.96
C ARG A 112 -15.65 31.72 -14.30
N ARG A 113 -15.58 30.98 -15.41
CA ARG A 113 -15.45 31.51 -16.77
C ARG A 113 -16.78 31.41 -17.50
#